data_AF-A0A108UAB8-F1
#
_entry.id   AF-A0A108UAB8-F1
#
_cell.length_a   1.000
_cell.length_b   1.000
_cell.length_c   1.000
_cell.angle_alpha   90.00
_cell.angle_beta   90.00
_cell.angle_gamma   90.00
#
_symmetry.space_group_name_H-M   'P 1'
#
loop_
_entity.id
_entity.type
_entity.pdbx_description
1 polymer ?
#
loop_
_entity_poly.entity_id
_entity_poly.type
_entity_poly.pdbx_seq_one_letter_code
_entity_poly.pdbx_strand_id
1 'polypeptide(L)'
;MNYQNELQWLGGVTRATADAFAPLDPFAIRQLERRIGFELSEDYRDFLSRLGGGLNFKEEVASEPLRDRPEYLHAADTGIANARFAGSIVATCFGADERLPDRLGFDWALRNYQGRLPDRSLPVATDGAGNLVCLIGARDRTPGFYWWDHEHEWDERDYHEETGRAMPAEAKYQNVYFIAESFSRFLERAFVFVDE
;
A
#
# COMPACT_ATOMS: atom_id res chain seq x y z
N MET A 1 -16.29 4.00 13.14
CA MET A 1 -15.34 5.11 12.91
C MET A 1 -15.39 5.44 11.43
N ASN A 2 -15.23 6.71 11.03
CA ASN A 2 -15.48 7.14 9.65
C ASN A 2 -14.22 7.81 9.08
N TYR A 3 -13.59 7.16 8.10
CA TYR A 3 -12.41 7.66 7.37
C TYR A 3 -12.58 9.10 6.84
N GLN A 4 -13.82 9.55 6.58
CA GLN A 4 -14.11 10.89 6.06
C GLN A 4 -13.69 12.00 7.02
N ASN A 5 -13.85 11.78 8.34
CA ASN A 5 -13.39 12.75 9.34
C ASN A 5 -11.86 12.80 9.34
N GLU A 6 -11.20 11.64 9.28
CA GLU A 6 -9.74 11.56 9.26
C GLU A 6 -9.16 12.23 8.02
N LEU A 7 -9.79 12.05 6.85
CA LEU A 7 -9.38 12.80 5.65
C LEU A 7 -9.42 14.31 5.88
N GLN A 8 -10.43 14.85 6.57
CA GLN A 8 -10.50 16.29 6.87
C GLN A 8 -9.43 16.73 7.87
N TRP A 9 -9.16 15.92 8.91
CA TRP A 9 -8.10 16.19 9.87
C TRP A 9 -6.71 16.19 9.22
N LEU A 10 -6.51 15.34 8.21
CA LEU A 10 -5.30 15.27 7.38
C LEU A 10 -5.26 16.36 6.28
N GLY A 11 -6.06 17.42 6.42
CA GLY A 11 -6.09 18.55 5.49
C GLY A 11 -6.97 18.35 4.25
N GLY A 12 -7.59 17.19 4.10
CA GLY A 12 -8.43 16.83 2.96
C GLY A 12 -7.65 16.30 1.77
N VAL A 13 -8.39 15.90 0.75
CA VAL A 13 -7.82 15.35 -0.50
C VAL A 13 -8.28 16.13 -1.71
N THR A 14 -7.43 16.12 -2.73
CA THR A 14 -7.74 16.58 -4.09
C THR A 14 -7.45 15.46 -5.06
N ARG A 15 -7.99 15.58 -6.26
CA ARG A 15 -7.67 14.63 -7.32
C ARG A 15 -6.35 15.01 -7.98
N ALA A 16 -5.55 14.01 -8.32
CA ALA A 16 -4.21 14.23 -8.86
C ALA A 16 -4.18 14.93 -10.22
N THR A 17 -5.22 14.79 -11.06
CA THR A 17 -5.21 15.30 -12.44
C THR A 17 -6.47 16.01 -12.94
N ALA A 18 -7.51 16.17 -12.12
CA ALA A 18 -8.75 16.80 -12.59
C ALA A 18 -9.46 17.61 -11.51
N ASP A 19 -10.43 18.42 -11.92
CA ASP A 19 -11.15 19.34 -11.05
C ASP A 19 -12.23 18.66 -10.17
N ALA A 20 -12.57 17.39 -10.42
CA ALA A 20 -13.62 16.67 -9.71
C ALA A 20 -13.25 15.20 -9.45
N PHE A 21 -13.73 14.63 -8.34
CA PHE A 21 -13.57 13.20 -8.00
C PHE A 21 -14.22 12.28 -9.04
N ALA A 22 -13.76 11.01 -9.09
CA ALA A 22 -14.30 9.99 -9.99
C ALA A 22 -14.73 8.73 -9.24
N PRO A 23 -15.89 8.79 -8.55
CA PRO A 23 -16.39 7.64 -7.81
C PRO A 23 -16.47 6.38 -8.68
N LEU A 24 -15.99 5.25 -8.16
CA LEU A 24 -16.07 3.96 -8.87
C LEU A 24 -17.44 3.33 -8.67
N ASP A 25 -18.03 2.85 -9.76
CA ASP A 25 -19.26 2.08 -9.65
C ASP A 25 -19.01 0.69 -9.02
N PRO A 26 -20.05 0.05 -8.44
CA PRO A 26 -19.90 -1.25 -7.79
C PRO A 26 -19.39 -2.38 -8.70
N PHE A 27 -19.60 -2.28 -10.02
CA PHE A 27 -19.09 -3.28 -10.96
C PHE A 27 -17.58 -3.14 -11.16
N ALA A 28 -17.06 -1.92 -11.32
CA ALA A 28 -15.62 -1.65 -11.38
C ALA A 28 -14.89 -2.14 -10.12
N ILE A 29 -15.45 -1.87 -8.94
CA ILE A 29 -14.90 -2.37 -7.67
C ILE A 29 -14.85 -3.91 -7.66
N ARG A 30 -15.95 -4.57 -8.04
CA ARG A 30 -15.98 -6.05 -8.10
C ARG A 30 -14.98 -6.61 -9.12
N GLN A 31 -14.72 -5.91 -10.21
CA GLN A 31 -13.68 -6.33 -11.16
C GLN A 31 -12.28 -6.24 -10.54
N LEU A 32 -12.01 -5.17 -9.78
CA LEU A 32 -10.76 -5.04 -9.03
C LEU A 32 -10.60 -6.18 -8.01
N GLU A 33 -11.62 -6.45 -7.19
CA GLU A 33 -11.65 -7.54 -6.21
C GLU A 33 -11.40 -8.91 -6.84
N ARG A 34 -12.00 -9.18 -8.01
CA ARG A 34 -11.76 -10.42 -8.77
C ARG A 34 -10.32 -10.56 -9.23
N ARG A 35 -9.69 -9.45 -9.64
CA ARG A 35 -8.30 -9.46 -10.13
C ARG A 35 -7.29 -9.69 -9.01
N ILE A 36 -7.50 -9.06 -7.85
CA ILE A 36 -6.62 -9.24 -6.69
C ILE A 36 -6.94 -10.52 -5.90
N GLY A 37 -8.10 -11.13 -6.17
CA GLY A 37 -8.52 -12.42 -5.60
C GLY A 37 -9.07 -12.33 -4.17
N PHE A 38 -9.40 -11.13 -3.69
CA PHE A 38 -9.95 -10.90 -2.35
C PHE A 38 -10.90 -9.70 -2.33
N GLU A 39 -11.78 -9.65 -1.33
CA GLU A 39 -12.73 -8.55 -1.14
C GLU A 39 -12.08 -7.39 -0.39
N LEU A 40 -12.34 -6.16 -0.82
CA LEU A 40 -11.87 -4.97 -0.13
C LEU A 40 -12.62 -4.80 1.20
N SER A 41 -11.97 -4.17 2.19
CA SER A 41 -12.66 -3.76 3.41
C SER A 41 -13.82 -2.80 3.08
N GLU A 42 -14.87 -2.85 3.89
CA GLU A 42 -16.09 -2.06 3.65
C GLU A 42 -15.79 -0.56 3.52
N ASP A 43 -14.90 -0.05 4.36
CA ASP A 43 -14.52 1.37 4.38
C ASP A 43 -13.65 1.78 3.18
N TYR A 44 -12.76 0.92 2.71
CA TYR A 44 -11.99 1.18 1.48
C TYR A 44 -12.88 1.08 0.23
N ARG A 45 -13.84 0.15 0.23
CA ARG A 45 -14.88 0.07 -0.81
C ARG A 45 -15.70 1.35 -0.86
N ASP A 46 -16.18 1.85 0.29
CA ASP A 46 -16.94 3.11 0.36
C ASP A 46 -16.08 4.30 -0.12
N PHE A 47 -14.81 4.37 0.29
CA PHE A 47 -13.85 5.37 -0.19
C PHE A 47 -13.74 5.37 -1.73
N LEU A 48 -13.50 4.21 -2.35
CA LEU A 48 -13.41 4.11 -3.81
C LEU A 48 -14.74 4.48 -4.48
N SER A 49 -15.86 4.06 -3.90
CA SER A 49 -17.20 4.33 -4.45
C SER A 49 -17.63 5.79 -4.39
N ARG A 50 -16.94 6.61 -3.59
CA ARG A 50 -17.21 8.04 -3.42
C ARG A 50 -16.16 8.93 -4.08
N LEU A 51 -14.90 8.53 -4.03
CA LEU A 51 -13.78 9.41 -4.40
C LEU A 51 -12.94 8.86 -5.57
N GLY A 52 -12.94 7.55 -5.80
CA GLY A 52 -12.33 6.94 -6.98
C GLY A 52 -10.86 6.52 -6.89
N GLY A 53 -10.16 7.00 -5.86
CA GLY A 53 -8.70 6.97 -5.83
C GLY A 53 -8.09 8.01 -6.78
N GLY A 54 -6.79 7.88 -7.07
CA GLY A 54 -6.06 8.90 -7.86
C GLY A 54 -6.02 10.25 -7.15
N LEU A 55 -5.82 10.22 -5.83
CA LEU A 55 -5.96 11.36 -4.93
C LEU A 55 -4.63 11.72 -4.28
N ASN A 56 -4.40 13.02 -4.09
CA ASN A 56 -3.35 13.55 -3.25
C ASN A 56 -3.98 14.10 -1.96
N PHE A 57 -3.22 14.06 -0.87
CA PHE A 57 -3.53 14.90 0.27
C PHE A 57 -3.21 16.37 -0.06
N LYS A 58 -3.95 17.29 0.54
CA LYS A 58 -3.69 18.74 0.40
C LYS A 58 -2.50 19.19 1.22
N GLU A 59 -2.27 18.51 2.34
CA GLU A 59 -1.12 18.67 3.20
C GLU A 59 -0.15 17.51 2.95
N GLU A 60 1.08 17.65 3.41
CA GLU A 60 2.02 16.55 3.43
C GLU A 60 1.63 15.58 4.55
N VAL A 61 1.26 14.35 4.18
CA VAL A 61 0.77 13.35 5.13
C VAL A 61 1.74 12.20 5.20
N ALA A 62 2.12 11.80 6.41
CA ALA A 62 2.98 10.66 6.67
C ALA A 62 2.23 9.56 7.43
N SER A 63 2.77 8.34 7.37
CA SER A 63 2.29 7.22 8.18
C SER A 63 3.44 6.29 8.55
N GLU A 64 3.41 5.80 9.78
CA GLU A 64 4.37 4.85 10.33
C GLU A 64 3.72 3.47 10.51
N PRO A 65 4.49 2.37 10.40
CA PRO A 65 3.96 1.06 10.75
C PRO A 65 3.75 0.95 12.28
N LEU A 66 2.83 0.08 12.69
CA LEU A 66 2.58 -0.21 14.11
C LEU A 66 3.82 -0.76 14.82
N ARG A 67 4.70 -1.42 14.06
CA ARG A 67 6.01 -1.90 14.50
C ARG A 67 7.00 -1.67 13.37
N ASP A 68 8.19 -1.24 13.72
CA ASP A 68 9.28 -0.97 12.78
C ASP A 68 10.01 -2.22 12.26
N ARG A 69 9.47 -3.42 12.53
CA ARG A 69 10.06 -4.70 12.13
C ARG A 69 9.22 -5.33 11.00
N PRO A 70 9.85 -6.05 10.07
CA PRO A 70 9.13 -6.64 8.95
C PRO A 70 8.33 -7.87 9.38
N GLU A 71 7.37 -8.23 8.53
CA GLU A 71 6.47 -9.36 8.70
C GLU A 71 7.11 -10.71 8.38
N TYR A 72 8.34 -10.72 7.86
CA TYR A 72 9.19 -11.90 7.75
C TYR A 72 10.60 -11.56 8.23
N LEU A 73 11.19 -12.44 9.04
CA LEU A 73 12.55 -12.31 9.52
C LEU A 73 13.41 -13.40 8.91
N HIS A 74 14.47 -12.98 8.21
CA HIS A 74 15.52 -13.87 7.76
C HIS A 74 16.20 -14.54 8.94
N ALA A 75 16.52 -15.82 8.76
CA ALA A 75 17.32 -16.57 9.71
C ALA A 75 18.74 -16.00 9.78
N ALA A 76 19.34 -16.00 10.97
CA ALA A 76 20.66 -15.40 11.19
C ALA A 76 21.77 -16.00 10.32
N ASP A 77 21.62 -17.26 9.89
CA ASP A 77 22.57 -17.98 9.05
C ASP A 77 22.51 -17.60 7.56
N THR A 78 21.53 -16.80 7.15
CA THR A 78 21.44 -16.25 5.79
C THR A 78 22.36 -15.06 5.56
N GLY A 79 22.80 -14.38 6.62
CA GLY A 79 23.58 -13.13 6.53
C GLY A 79 22.77 -11.91 6.11
N ILE A 80 21.51 -12.07 5.70
CA ILE A 80 20.64 -10.97 5.28
C ILE A 80 20.14 -10.20 6.52
N ALA A 81 20.30 -8.88 6.49
CA ALA A 81 19.80 -8.01 7.54
C ALA A 81 18.27 -7.89 7.50
N ASN A 82 17.64 -7.94 8.67
CA ASN A 82 16.22 -7.61 8.83
C ASN A 82 16.08 -6.10 9.02
N ALA A 83 15.79 -5.39 7.93
CA ALA A 83 15.67 -3.94 7.90
C ALA A 83 14.59 -3.43 8.86
N ARG A 84 14.74 -2.18 9.32
CA ARG A 84 13.70 -1.48 10.07
C ARG A 84 13.13 -0.38 9.20
N PHE A 85 11.84 -0.14 9.32
CA PHE A 85 11.15 0.91 8.56
C PHE A 85 10.36 1.80 9.51
N ALA A 86 10.62 3.10 9.44
CA ALA A 86 10.00 4.09 10.30
C ALA A 86 8.71 4.67 9.72
N GLY A 87 8.39 4.43 8.44
CA GLY A 87 7.31 5.10 7.73
C GLY A 87 7.83 5.98 6.60
N SER A 88 6.90 6.52 5.81
CA SER A 88 7.17 7.47 4.74
C SER A 88 5.96 8.39 4.52
N ILE A 89 6.10 9.34 3.59
CA ILE A 89 5.00 10.17 3.10
C ILE A 89 4.01 9.29 2.31
N VAL A 90 2.71 9.54 2.49
CA VAL A 90 1.64 8.96 1.68
C VAL A 90 1.26 9.99 0.62
N ALA A 91 1.97 10.00 -0.50
CA ALA A 91 1.86 11.07 -1.50
C ALA A 91 0.58 10.97 -2.33
N THR A 92 0.42 9.87 -3.08
CA THR A 92 -0.71 9.71 -4.01
C THR A 92 -1.34 8.34 -3.88
N CYS A 93 -2.66 8.30 -3.65
CA CYS A 93 -3.46 7.09 -3.73
C CYS A 93 -3.69 6.69 -5.19
N PHE A 94 -3.54 5.41 -5.53
CA PHE A 94 -3.90 4.87 -6.84
C PHE A 94 -5.43 4.89 -7.04
N GLY A 95 -5.88 4.88 -8.30
CA GLY A 95 -7.30 4.87 -8.66
C GLY A 95 -7.59 4.08 -9.94
N ALA A 96 -8.85 3.96 -10.33
CA ALA A 96 -9.25 3.21 -11.53
C ALA A 96 -9.77 4.08 -12.69
N ASP A 97 -9.74 5.41 -12.57
CA ASP A 97 -10.23 6.29 -13.63
C ASP A 97 -9.22 6.38 -14.79
N GLU A 98 -9.68 6.11 -16.00
CA GLU A 98 -8.90 6.13 -17.25
C GLU A 98 -8.28 7.50 -17.59
N ARG A 99 -8.77 8.58 -16.99
CA ARG A 99 -8.21 9.95 -17.12
C ARG A 99 -7.00 10.20 -16.21
N LEU A 100 -6.69 9.27 -15.31
CA LEU A 100 -5.45 9.34 -14.54
C LEU A 100 -4.26 9.07 -15.46
N PRO A 101 -3.09 9.69 -15.21
CA PRO A 101 -1.84 9.25 -15.77
C PRO A 101 -1.68 7.77 -15.48
N ASP A 102 -1.23 6.97 -16.46
CA ASP A 102 -1.17 5.50 -16.33
C ASP A 102 -0.48 5.08 -15.04
N ARG A 103 0.63 5.73 -14.66
CA ARG A 103 1.39 5.49 -13.43
C ARG A 103 0.63 5.68 -12.10
N LEU A 104 -0.58 6.24 -12.11
CA LEU A 104 -1.44 6.42 -10.94
C LEU A 104 -2.68 5.50 -10.98
N GLY A 105 -2.80 4.67 -12.02
CA GLY A 105 -3.86 3.68 -12.17
C GLY A 105 -3.55 2.38 -11.44
N PHE A 106 -4.58 1.72 -10.89
CA PHE A 106 -4.45 0.35 -10.35
C PHE A 106 -3.96 -0.64 -11.42
N ASP A 107 -4.32 -0.43 -12.67
CA ASP A 107 -3.89 -1.24 -13.80
C ASP A 107 -2.38 -1.25 -13.98
N TRP A 108 -1.78 -0.07 -13.98
CA TRP A 108 -0.34 0.06 -14.03
C TRP A 108 0.29 -0.51 -12.76
N ALA A 109 -0.22 -0.16 -11.58
CA ALA A 109 0.37 -0.59 -10.32
C ALA A 109 0.40 -2.13 -10.19
N LEU A 110 -0.71 -2.80 -10.51
CA LEU A 110 -0.78 -4.26 -10.47
C LEU A 110 0.18 -4.92 -11.47
N ARG A 111 0.40 -4.33 -12.66
CA ARG A 111 1.36 -4.84 -13.64
C ARG A 111 2.81 -4.57 -13.21
N ASN A 112 3.10 -3.35 -12.76
CA ASN A 112 4.45 -2.89 -12.43
C ASN A 112 5.04 -3.62 -11.22
N TYR A 113 4.20 -3.99 -10.26
CA TYR A 113 4.61 -4.68 -9.04
C TYR A 113 4.26 -6.17 -9.02
N GLN A 114 3.86 -6.73 -10.18
CA GLN A 114 3.56 -8.15 -10.31
C GLN A 114 4.79 -9.00 -9.97
N GLY A 115 4.62 -9.98 -9.06
CA GLY A 115 5.69 -10.87 -8.61
C GLY A 115 6.67 -10.27 -7.58
N ARG A 116 6.55 -8.97 -7.29
CA ARG A 116 7.36 -8.25 -6.29
C ARG A 116 6.69 -8.24 -4.92
N LEU A 117 5.39 -7.96 -4.91
CA LEU A 117 4.57 -7.92 -3.71
C LEU A 117 4.15 -9.34 -3.27
N PRO A 118 3.81 -9.52 -1.99
CA PRO A 118 3.13 -10.73 -1.56
C PRO A 118 1.85 -11.01 -2.36
N ASP A 119 1.47 -12.28 -2.46
CA ASP A 119 0.22 -12.68 -3.08
C ASP A 119 -0.98 -11.97 -2.42
N ARG A 120 -2.01 -11.68 -3.23
CA ARG A 120 -3.24 -10.99 -2.78
C ARG A 120 -2.94 -9.59 -2.21
N SER A 121 -2.06 -8.85 -2.89
CA SER A 121 -1.77 -7.44 -2.59
C SER A 121 -2.42 -6.51 -3.60
N LEU A 122 -2.87 -5.37 -3.12
CA LEU A 122 -3.30 -4.22 -3.91
C LEU A 122 -2.47 -3.00 -3.49
N PRO A 123 -1.65 -2.39 -4.38
CA PRO A 123 -1.09 -1.07 -4.14
C PRO A 123 -2.21 -0.04 -3.95
N VAL A 124 -2.20 0.66 -2.81
CA VAL A 124 -3.20 1.66 -2.40
C VAL A 124 -2.67 3.07 -2.61
N ALA A 125 -1.42 3.32 -2.22
CA ALA A 125 -0.75 4.60 -2.39
C ALA A 125 0.76 4.43 -2.59
N THR A 126 1.40 5.46 -3.11
CA THR A 126 2.86 5.58 -3.23
C THR A 126 3.36 6.79 -2.46
N ASP A 127 4.62 6.72 -2.00
CA ASP A 127 5.35 7.87 -1.48
C ASP A 127 6.00 8.74 -2.56
N GLY A 128 5.96 8.30 -3.83
CA GLY A 128 6.59 8.98 -4.96
C GLY A 128 8.09 8.67 -5.16
N ALA A 129 8.71 7.92 -4.24
CA ALA A 129 10.12 7.51 -4.28
C ALA A 129 10.31 6.00 -4.48
N GLY A 130 9.26 5.20 -4.32
CA GLY A 130 9.26 3.76 -4.63
C GLY A 130 8.44 2.94 -3.65
N ASN A 131 8.26 3.44 -2.42
CA ASN A 131 7.51 2.76 -1.38
C ASN A 131 6.01 2.80 -1.64
N LEU A 132 5.34 1.79 -1.10
CA LEU A 132 3.91 1.60 -1.28
C LEU A 132 3.20 1.39 0.04
N VAL A 133 2.03 1.99 0.17
CA VAL A 133 0.99 1.45 1.05
C VAL A 133 0.24 0.39 0.25
N CYS A 134 0.14 -0.82 0.79
CA CYS A 134 -0.53 -1.96 0.18
C CYS A 134 -1.67 -2.46 1.08
N LEU A 135 -2.81 -2.80 0.48
CA LEU A 135 -3.83 -3.61 1.13
C LEU A 135 -3.54 -5.08 0.81
N ILE A 136 -3.28 -5.88 1.83
CA ILE A 136 -2.93 -7.29 1.71
C ILE A 136 -4.03 -8.13 2.34
N GLY A 137 -4.70 -8.95 1.52
CA GLY A 137 -5.78 -9.85 1.94
C GLY A 137 -5.28 -11.20 2.46
N ALA A 138 -4.16 -11.21 3.20
CA ALA A 138 -3.38 -12.40 3.54
C ALA A 138 -4.21 -13.53 4.20
N ARG A 139 -3.75 -14.78 4.05
CA ARG A 139 -4.45 -15.98 4.56
C ARG A 139 -3.89 -16.51 5.88
N ASP A 140 -2.60 -16.31 6.08
CA ASP A 140 -1.74 -16.85 7.14
C ASP A 140 -1.34 -15.81 8.19
N ARG A 141 -1.67 -14.54 7.94
CA ARG A 141 -1.37 -13.38 8.80
C ARG A 141 -2.53 -12.39 8.78
N THR A 142 -2.40 -11.32 9.54
CA THR A 142 -3.42 -10.27 9.63
C THR A 142 -3.70 -9.67 8.24
N PRO A 143 -4.93 -9.70 7.73
CA PRO A 143 -5.25 -8.91 6.54
C PRO A 143 -5.33 -7.42 6.92
N GLY A 144 -4.88 -6.53 6.04
CA GLY A 144 -4.90 -5.10 6.32
C GLY A 144 -3.99 -4.26 5.43
N PHE A 145 -3.73 -3.05 5.88
CA PHE A 145 -2.85 -2.07 5.25
C PHE A 145 -1.43 -2.22 5.79
N TYR A 146 -0.48 -2.24 4.87
CA TYR A 146 0.93 -2.47 5.11
C TYR A 146 1.76 -1.45 4.35
N TRP A 147 2.91 -1.08 4.90
CA TRP A 147 3.99 -0.52 4.10
C TRP A 147 4.72 -1.65 3.38
N TRP A 148 5.13 -1.38 2.15
CA TRP A 148 6.13 -2.16 1.41
C TRP A 148 7.28 -1.23 1.06
N ASP A 149 8.46 -1.56 1.59
CA ASP A 149 9.70 -0.78 1.55
C ASP A 149 10.56 -1.24 0.36
N HIS A 150 10.62 -0.44 -0.70
CA HIS A 150 11.27 -0.82 -1.95
C HIS A 150 12.79 -0.95 -1.79
N GLU A 151 13.39 -0.19 -0.88
CA GLU A 151 14.83 -0.15 -0.64
C GLU A 151 15.36 -1.48 -0.09
N HIS A 152 14.49 -2.29 0.53
CA HIS A 152 14.86 -3.55 1.16
C HIS A 152 14.17 -4.78 0.52
N GLU A 153 13.72 -4.63 -0.73
CA GLU A 153 13.25 -5.77 -1.52
C GLU A 153 14.43 -6.66 -1.94
N TRP A 154 14.43 -7.92 -1.49
CA TRP A 154 15.19 -8.98 -2.15
C TRP A 154 14.33 -9.68 -3.20
N ASP A 155 14.88 -9.84 -4.39
CA ASP A 155 14.34 -10.73 -5.40
C ASP A 155 14.93 -12.15 -5.30
N GLU A 156 14.35 -13.09 -6.05
CA GLU A 156 14.75 -14.50 -6.00
C GLU A 156 16.20 -14.74 -6.44
N ARG A 157 16.70 -13.90 -7.34
CA ARG A 157 18.04 -14.01 -7.89
C ARG A 157 19.05 -13.53 -6.86
N ASP A 158 18.85 -12.33 -6.31
CA ASP A 158 19.74 -11.75 -5.31
C ASP A 158 19.78 -12.63 -4.06
N TYR A 159 18.62 -13.16 -3.64
CA TYR A 159 18.54 -14.08 -2.51
C TYR A 159 19.36 -15.35 -2.75
N HIS A 160 19.29 -15.94 -3.93
CA HIS A 160 20.07 -17.13 -4.26
C HIS A 160 21.56 -16.83 -4.41
N GLU A 161 21.93 -15.71 -5.03
CA GLU A 161 23.32 -15.29 -5.17
C GLU A 161 23.99 -15.05 -3.80
N GLU A 162 23.27 -14.45 -2.84
CA GLU A 162 23.78 -14.16 -1.49
C GLU A 162 23.77 -15.39 -0.57
N THR A 163 22.68 -16.15 -0.56
CA THR A 163 22.47 -17.22 0.44
C THR A 163 22.80 -18.62 -0.06
N GLY A 164 22.88 -18.81 -1.38
CA GLY A 164 22.95 -20.14 -2.01
C GLY A 164 21.67 -20.98 -1.88
N ARG A 165 20.55 -20.37 -1.47
CA ARG A 165 19.27 -21.04 -1.19
C ARG A 165 18.19 -20.48 -2.11
N ALA A 166 17.15 -21.28 -2.36
CA ALA A 166 15.93 -20.74 -2.97
C ALA A 166 15.24 -19.79 -1.98
N MET A 167 14.73 -18.66 -2.49
CA MET A 167 13.98 -17.70 -1.69
C MET A 167 12.67 -18.35 -1.19
N PRO A 168 12.42 -18.39 0.14
CA PRO A 168 11.13 -18.83 0.66
C PRO A 168 10.01 -17.91 0.18
N ALA A 169 8.83 -18.46 -0.14
CA ALA A 169 7.68 -17.66 -0.56
C ALA A 169 7.31 -16.58 0.47
N GLU A 170 7.43 -16.89 1.77
CA GLU A 170 7.17 -15.94 2.86
C GLU A 170 8.18 -14.78 2.92
N ALA A 171 9.37 -14.91 2.30
CA ALA A 171 10.35 -13.84 2.26
C ALA A 171 9.88 -12.63 1.43
N LYS A 172 8.79 -12.75 0.66
CA LYS A 172 8.11 -11.58 0.05
C LYS A 172 7.57 -10.58 1.09
N TYR A 173 7.49 -10.98 2.36
CA TYR A 173 7.10 -10.12 3.48
C TYR A 173 8.29 -9.51 4.24
N GLN A 174 9.53 -9.70 3.78
CA GLN A 174 10.75 -9.24 4.45
C GLN A 174 10.89 -7.71 4.54
N ASN A 175 10.16 -6.99 3.70
CA ASN A 175 10.14 -5.54 3.58
C ASN A 175 8.71 -5.00 3.71
N VAL A 176 7.84 -5.79 4.37
CA VAL A 176 6.43 -5.48 4.57
C VAL A 176 6.19 -5.22 6.05
N TYR A 177 5.50 -4.14 6.39
CA TYR A 177 5.32 -3.67 7.77
C TYR A 177 3.87 -3.31 8.04
N PHE A 178 3.23 -3.92 9.04
CA PHE A 178 1.81 -3.70 9.31
C PHE A 178 1.51 -2.28 9.77
N ILE A 179 0.53 -1.63 9.13
CA ILE A 179 0.04 -0.31 9.52
C ILE A 179 -1.26 -0.44 10.28
N ALA A 180 -2.31 -1.04 9.70
CA ALA A 180 -3.65 -1.08 10.28
C ALA A 180 -4.57 -2.13 9.65
N GLU A 181 -5.61 -2.54 10.37
CA GLU A 181 -6.57 -3.57 9.93
C GLU A 181 -7.65 -3.06 8.95
N SER A 182 -7.78 -1.73 8.79
CA SER A 182 -8.81 -1.10 7.95
C SER A 182 -8.36 0.27 7.46
N PHE A 183 -9.04 0.80 6.44
CA PHE A 183 -8.67 2.09 5.84
C PHE A 183 -8.87 3.25 6.82
N SER A 184 -9.96 3.21 7.59
CA SER A 184 -10.26 4.19 8.63
C SER A 184 -9.17 4.21 9.70
N ARG A 185 -8.68 3.03 10.11
CA ARG A 185 -7.59 2.90 11.09
C ARG A 185 -6.24 3.29 10.54
N PHE A 186 -6.01 3.06 9.25
CA PHE A 186 -4.83 3.56 8.55
C PHE A 186 -4.79 5.10 8.60
N LEU A 187 -5.87 5.77 8.20
CA LEU A 187 -5.93 7.24 8.22
C LEU A 187 -5.88 7.82 9.64
N GLU A 188 -6.50 7.18 10.63
CA GLU A 188 -6.40 7.60 12.04
C GLU A 188 -4.95 7.63 12.55
N ARG A 189 -4.10 6.73 12.04
CA ARG A 189 -2.68 6.66 12.41
C ARG A 189 -1.77 7.52 11.55
N ALA A 190 -2.27 8.03 10.43
CA ALA A 190 -1.54 8.98 9.62
C ALA A 190 -1.55 10.36 10.30
N PHE A 191 -0.62 11.22 9.93
CA PHE A 191 -0.50 12.57 10.48
C PHE A 191 -0.01 13.54 9.42
N VAL A 192 -0.33 14.82 9.61
CA VAL A 192 0.27 15.89 8.80
C VAL A 192 1.71 16.05 9.23
N PHE A 193 2.62 15.84 8.29
CA PHE A 193 4.04 16.05 8.48
C PHE A 193 4.32 17.56 8.46
N VAL A 194 5.06 18.02 9.45
CA VAL A 194 5.48 19.41 9.57
C VAL A 194 6.99 19.38 9.69
N ASP A 195 7.69 19.83 8.64
CA ASP A 195 9.13 20.09 8.72
C ASP A 195 9.36 21.20 9.77
N GLU A 196 10.08 20.87 10.84
CA GLU A 196 10.53 21.84 11.85
C GLU A 196 11.66 22.75 11.32
#